data_AF-A0A955ABP5-F1
#
_entry.id   AF-A0A955ABP5-F1
#
_cell.length_a   1.000
_cell.length_b   1.000
_cell.length_c   1.000
_cell.angle_alpha   90.00
_cell.angle_beta   90.00
_cell.angle_gamma   90.00
#
_symmetry.space_group_name_H-M   'P 1'
#
loop_
_entity.id
_entity.type
_entity.pdbx_description
1 polymer ?
#
loop_
_entity_poly.entity_id
_entity_poly.type
_entity_poly.pdbx_seq_one_letter_code
_entity_poly.pdbx_strand_id
1 'polypeptide(L)'
;AQLTQRTNQFNFTTRRRTAAELRQWCAAAQTDAFMVDASDRFGRYGLVGLVLYELEDATLRVDSLMLSCRALGRRIELQLLSELCRVAQHRDCLHIELPLIETDKNQPARDFAERTLGAFCDSSRLRATAEGTRLYRMTAEQLAMAVHESRQPLEDEVLLTNVSANANSSGSENGSADLVTMPQNYWPWELCQRIATDWNSVDKVLRKIYDEARARPELDVAYSPPRTEIERQVVELCQSVLNVVPVGIHDGLKSLGASSLHIVQIYSRLEQTFHAGLSITDLFALPTIAAIIDRVEKTKSTSAANGVDFRTKPQVKQRNSRSTGSPVEGIAIIGMAGRFPGAANVREFWSNITAGVCSIADIPDADLNLPQDSPLRNNPNLVRKSASVKDADKFDAKFFGIFPKEATLMDPQHRLLLENCWHAIEDAGYNVDAIDGPVGVFAGCYMDTYMLASLALSPKWLESLANA
;
A
#
# COMPACT_ATOMS: atom_id res chain seq x y z
N ALA A 1 -2.76 -16.37 22.22
CA ALA A 1 -3.30 -17.69 21.86
C ALA A 1 -3.71 -17.77 20.38
N GLN A 2 -4.60 -16.91 19.87
CA GLN A 2 -4.94 -16.96 18.44
C GLN A 2 -3.76 -16.58 17.53
N LEU A 3 -2.98 -15.56 17.91
CA LEU A 3 -1.75 -15.18 17.17
C LEU A 3 -0.71 -16.31 17.13
N THR A 4 -0.46 -16.96 18.28
CA THR A 4 0.49 -18.08 18.38
C THR A 4 0.07 -19.29 17.53
N GLN A 5 -1.20 -19.43 17.17
CA GLN A 5 -1.70 -20.51 16.31
C GLN A 5 -1.71 -20.16 14.82
N ARG A 6 -1.84 -18.87 14.47
CA ARG A 6 -2.04 -18.41 13.09
C ARG A 6 -0.78 -17.82 12.45
N THR A 7 0.18 -17.36 13.23
CA THR A 7 1.39 -16.70 12.73
C THR A 7 2.51 -17.71 12.50
N ASN A 8 2.79 -18.00 11.22
CA ASN A 8 3.86 -18.92 10.80
C ASN A 8 5.03 -18.22 10.08
N GLN A 9 4.78 -17.09 9.39
CA GLN A 9 5.78 -16.43 8.53
C GLN A 9 6.81 -15.61 9.30
N PHE A 10 6.35 -14.73 10.18
CA PHE A 10 7.25 -13.97 11.05
C PHE A 10 7.11 -14.49 12.49
N ASN A 11 7.71 -15.65 12.72
CA ASN A 11 7.70 -16.33 14.01
C ASN A 11 9.09 -16.95 14.24
N PHE A 12 9.76 -16.48 15.29
CA PHE A 12 11.14 -16.86 15.58
C PHE A 12 11.26 -18.29 16.10
N THR A 13 10.36 -18.75 16.98
CA THR A 13 10.50 -20.06 17.63
C THR A 13 9.46 -21.08 17.21
N THR A 14 8.46 -20.69 16.42
CA THR A 14 7.35 -21.55 15.93
C THR A 14 6.52 -22.22 17.03
N ARG A 15 6.74 -21.84 18.29
CA ARG A 15 6.05 -22.38 19.47
C ARG A 15 4.59 -21.94 19.47
N ARG A 16 3.69 -22.92 19.44
CA ARG A 16 2.25 -22.69 19.58
C ARG A 16 1.87 -22.77 21.05
N ARG A 17 1.13 -21.78 21.52
CA ARG A 17 0.65 -21.73 22.91
C ARG A 17 -0.86 -21.55 23.00
N THR A 18 -1.48 -22.31 23.90
CA THR A 18 -2.86 -22.21 24.32
C THR A 18 -3.07 -21.02 25.27
N ALA A 19 -4.33 -20.66 25.54
CA ALA A 19 -4.64 -19.61 26.50
C ALA A 19 -4.21 -19.97 27.94
N ALA A 20 -4.27 -21.24 28.31
CA ALA A 20 -3.87 -21.72 29.64
C ALA A 20 -2.35 -21.57 29.85
N GLU A 21 -1.54 -21.99 28.87
CA GLU A 21 -0.08 -21.87 28.92
C GLU A 21 0.38 -20.41 28.97
N LEU A 22 -0.30 -19.50 28.26
CA LEU A 22 0.02 -18.07 28.33
C LEU A 22 -0.34 -17.46 29.69
N ARG A 23 -1.45 -17.87 30.30
CA ARG A 23 -1.80 -17.42 31.67
C ARG A 23 -0.78 -17.92 32.68
N GLN A 24 -0.34 -19.17 32.56
CA GLN A 24 0.71 -19.73 33.40
C GLN A 24 2.04 -19.00 33.22
N TRP A 25 2.39 -18.65 31.97
CA TRP A 25 3.56 -17.83 31.67
C TRP A 25 3.50 -16.47 32.37
N CYS A 26 2.41 -15.72 32.22
CA CYS A 26 2.28 -14.42 32.88
C CYS A 26 2.20 -14.50 34.41
N ALA A 27 1.95 -15.68 34.98
CA ALA A 27 1.88 -15.87 36.44
C ALA A 27 3.24 -16.19 37.08
N ALA A 28 4.23 -16.61 36.29
CA ALA A 28 5.57 -16.89 36.81
C ALA A 28 6.39 -15.60 36.99
N ALA A 29 7.19 -15.55 38.06
CA ALA A 29 7.81 -14.29 38.54
C ALA A 29 8.94 -13.76 37.63
N GLN A 30 9.56 -14.62 36.82
CA GLN A 30 10.70 -14.28 35.96
C GLN A 30 10.32 -14.16 34.48
N THR A 31 9.04 -14.31 34.15
CA THR A 31 8.53 -14.32 32.78
C THR A 31 7.58 -13.16 32.57
N ASP A 32 7.65 -12.56 31.40
CA ASP A 32 6.80 -11.43 31.07
C ASP A 32 6.50 -11.42 29.55
N ALA A 33 5.61 -10.54 29.15
CA ALA A 33 5.12 -10.47 27.78
C ALA A 33 4.66 -9.06 27.43
N PHE A 34 4.92 -8.66 26.19
CA PHE A 34 4.25 -7.49 25.62
C PHE A 34 3.60 -7.81 24.28
N MET A 35 2.58 -7.02 23.99
CA MET A 35 1.71 -7.15 22.85
C MET A 35 1.85 -5.93 21.96
N VAL A 36 1.76 -6.13 20.65
CA VAL A 36 1.81 -5.04 19.67
C VAL A 36 0.43 -4.81 19.11
N ASP A 37 -0.09 -3.60 19.31
CA ASP A 37 -1.24 -3.06 18.59
C ASP A 37 -0.73 -2.07 17.55
N ALA A 38 -1.24 -2.14 16.32
CA ALA A 38 -0.83 -1.25 15.24
C ALA A 38 -2.02 -0.50 14.65
N SER A 39 -1.79 0.76 14.32
CA SER A 39 -2.74 1.62 13.62
C SER A 39 -2.02 2.53 12.64
N ASP A 40 -2.64 2.82 11.51
CA ASP A 40 -2.19 3.86 10.59
C ASP A 40 -3.32 4.86 10.31
N ARG A 41 -3.07 5.81 9.39
CA ARG A 41 -4.05 6.81 8.97
C ARG A 41 -5.32 6.25 8.34
N PHE A 42 -5.34 4.95 8.00
CA PHE A 42 -6.45 4.25 7.38
C PHE A 42 -7.21 3.34 8.36
N GLY A 43 -6.69 3.11 9.58
CA GLY A 43 -7.43 2.40 10.63
C GLY A 43 -6.56 1.63 11.61
N ARG A 44 -7.22 0.88 12.51
CA ARG A 44 -6.57 0.01 13.50
C ARG A 44 -6.45 -1.42 12.95
N TYR A 45 -5.23 -1.95 12.89
CA TYR A 45 -4.93 -3.35 12.60
C TYR A 45 -5.20 -4.27 13.79
N GLY A 46 -5.35 -3.68 14.98
CA GLY A 46 -5.54 -4.39 16.24
C GLY A 46 -4.26 -5.10 16.67
N LEU A 47 -4.43 -6.18 17.45
CA LEU A 47 -3.33 -6.98 17.95
C LEU A 47 -2.61 -7.70 16.79
N VAL A 48 -1.37 -7.27 16.51
CA VAL A 48 -0.55 -7.75 15.40
C VAL A 48 0.70 -8.51 15.84
N GLY A 49 1.18 -8.33 17.07
CA GLY A 49 2.43 -8.95 17.52
C GLY A 49 2.38 -9.39 18.97
N LEU A 50 3.25 -10.35 19.30
CA LEU A 50 3.43 -10.87 20.65
C LEU A 50 4.91 -11.18 20.86
N VAL A 51 5.45 -10.70 21.99
CA VAL A 51 6.77 -11.07 22.47
C VAL A 51 6.63 -11.66 23.86
N LEU A 52 7.16 -12.87 24.06
CA LEU A 52 7.28 -13.54 25.35
C LEU A 52 8.76 -13.63 25.69
N TYR A 53 9.13 -13.26 26.90
CA TYR A 53 10.52 -13.35 27.36
C TYR A 53 10.59 -13.75 28.82
N GLU A 54 11.76 -14.22 29.21
CA GLU A 54 12.13 -14.55 30.59
C GLU A 54 13.43 -13.82 30.96
N LEU A 55 13.59 -13.55 32.25
CA LEU A 55 14.73 -12.85 32.82
C LEU A 55 15.52 -13.83 33.68
N GLU A 56 16.74 -14.16 33.24
CA GLU A 56 17.63 -15.12 33.91
C GLU A 56 19.05 -14.54 33.94
N ASP A 57 19.68 -14.46 35.11
CA ASP A 57 21.09 -14.04 35.29
C ASP A 57 21.51 -12.81 34.46
N ALA A 58 20.75 -11.71 34.61
CA ALA A 58 20.93 -10.46 33.85
C ALA A 58 20.85 -10.63 32.31
N THR A 59 20.18 -11.68 31.84
CA THR A 59 19.91 -11.95 30.43
C THR A 59 18.40 -11.94 30.19
N LEU A 60 17.96 -11.16 29.21
CA LEU A 60 16.60 -11.22 28.69
C LEU A 60 16.56 -12.26 27.58
N ARG A 61 15.99 -13.43 27.86
CA ARG A 61 15.84 -14.49 26.86
C ARG A 61 14.44 -14.46 26.26
N VAL A 62 14.38 -14.24 24.96
CA VAL A 62 13.12 -14.23 24.23
C VAL A 62 12.69 -15.67 23.94
N ASP A 63 11.52 -16.05 24.42
CA ASP A 63 10.93 -17.35 24.15
C ASP A 63 10.17 -17.35 22.82
N SER A 64 9.43 -16.28 22.53
CA SER A 64 8.60 -16.19 21.35
C SER A 64 8.58 -14.76 20.86
N LEU A 65 9.02 -14.52 19.63
CA LEU A 65 8.85 -13.25 18.92
C LEU A 65 8.06 -13.51 17.65
N MET A 66 6.89 -12.88 17.53
CA MET A 66 6.06 -13.04 16.35
C MET A 66 5.30 -11.78 15.97
N LEU A 67 5.11 -11.61 14.66
CA LEU A 67 4.37 -10.52 14.07
C LEU A 67 3.47 -11.05 12.95
N SER A 68 2.25 -10.54 12.88
CA SER A 68 1.29 -10.90 11.84
C SER A 68 1.74 -10.37 10.49
N CYS A 69 1.50 -11.13 9.42
CA CYS A 69 1.90 -10.75 8.06
C CYS A 69 1.31 -9.41 7.59
N ARG A 70 0.14 -9.01 8.10
CA ARG A 70 -0.49 -7.71 7.81
C ARG A 70 0.33 -6.50 8.29
N ALA A 71 1.30 -6.70 9.18
CA ALA A 71 2.16 -5.67 9.74
C ALA A 71 3.60 -5.75 9.23
N LEU A 72 3.93 -6.73 8.37
CA LEU A 72 5.28 -6.88 7.80
C LEU A 72 5.61 -5.78 6.80
N GLY A 73 6.89 -5.40 6.74
CA GLY A 73 7.42 -4.39 5.83
C GLY A 73 7.12 -2.93 6.23
N ARG A 74 6.44 -2.72 7.37
CA ARG A 74 6.05 -1.39 7.88
C ARG A 74 7.02 -0.84 8.94
N ARG A 75 8.18 -1.48 9.11
CA ARG A 75 9.20 -1.16 10.12
C ARG A 75 8.76 -1.41 11.57
N ILE A 76 7.65 -2.13 11.78
CA ILE A 76 7.15 -2.54 13.10
C ILE A 76 8.11 -3.56 13.72
N GLU A 77 8.78 -4.36 12.89
CA GLU A 77 9.81 -5.32 13.28
C GLU A 77 11.00 -4.65 13.97
N LEU A 78 11.42 -3.48 13.46
CA LEU A 78 12.49 -2.69 14.07
C LEU A 78 12.03 -2.00 15.36
N GLN A 79 10.76 -1.61 15.45
CA GLN A 79 10.19 -1.08 16.69
C GLN A 79 10.09 -2.16 17.78
N LEU A 80 9.74 -3.40 17.41
CA LEU A 80 9.75 -4.55 18.31
C LEU A 80 11.13 -4.77 18.94
N LEU A 81 12.19 -4.72 18.12
CA LEU A 81 13.57 -4.83 18.61
C LEU A 81 13.97 -3.63 19.49
N SER A 82 13.56 -2.41 19.14
CA SER A 82 13.78 -1.24 20.01
C SER A 82 13.09 -1.38 21.37
N GLU A 83 11.87 -1.94 21.41
CA GLU A 83 11.18 -2.15 22.67
C GLU A 83 11.87 -3.24 23.50
N LEU A 84 12.41 -4.28 22.88
CA LEU A 84 13.28 -5.25 23.56
C LEU A 84 14.53 -4.60 24.15
N CYS A 85 15.19 -3.67 23.45
CA CYS A 85 16.30 -2.88 24.03
C CYS A 85 15.84 -2.14 25.29
N ARG A 86 14.69 -1.46 25.20
CA ARG A 86 14.15 -0.66 26.30
C ARG A 86 13.82 -1.53 27.51
N VAL A 87 13.19 -2.68 27.29
CA VAL A 87 12.87 -3.64 28.36
C VAL A 87 14.15 -4.18 28.99
N ALA A 88 15.15 -4.57 28.20
CA ALA A 88 16.43 -5.04 28.70
C ALA A 88 17.14 -3.98 29.57
N GLN A 89 17.15 -2.72 29.12
CA GLN A 89 17.71 -1.59 29.89
C GLN A 89 16.93 -1.34 31.19
N HIS A 90 15.60 -1.36 31.14
CA HIS A 90 14.77 -1.13 32.33
C HIS A 90 14.88 -2.24 33.39
N ARG A 91 15.28 -3.45 32.98
CA ARG A 91 15.42 -4.63 33.83
C ARG A 91 16.89 -4.93 34.15
N ASP A 92 17.81 -3.98 33.90
CA ASP A 92 19.25 -4.11 34.12
C ASP A 92 19.87 -5.39 33.51
N CYS A 93 19.38 -5.79 32.34
CA CYS A 93 19.90 -6.95 31.61
C CYS A 93 21.11 -6.55 30.76
N LEU A 94 22.20 -7.28 30.91
CA LEU A 94 23.45 -7.13 30.15
C LEU A 94 23.32 -7.69 28.74
N HIS A 95 22.52 -8.74 28.57
CA HIS A 95 22.38 -9.46 27.30
C HIS A 95 20.92 -9.71 26.92
N ILE A 96 20.69 -9.76 25.62
CA ILE A 96 19.44 -10.18 24.98
C ILE A 96 19.75 -11.43 24.16
N GLU A 97 18.98 -12.48 24.38
CA GLU A 97 19.06 -13.74 23.63
C GLU A 97 17.80 -13.95 22.79
N LEU A 98 17.99 -14.07 21.48
CA LEU A 98 16.93 -14.21 20.49
C LEU A 98 17.11 -15.54 19.71
N PRO A 99 16.41 -16.62 20.07
CA PRO A 99 16.45 -17.87 19.34
C PRO A 99 15.57 -17.82 18.08
N LEU A 100 16.07 -18.34 16.97
CA LEU A 100 15.39 -18.52 15.69
C LEU A 100 15.46 -19.99 15.27
N ILE A 101 14.33 -20.69 15.28
CA ILE A 101 14.20 -22.07 14.78
C ILE A 101 13.84 -22.01 13.31
N GLU A 102 14.73 -22.47 12.45
CA GLU A 102 14.54 -22.37 11.01
C GLU A 102 13.52 -23.39 10.48
N THR A 103 12.59 -22.91 9.65
CA THR A 103 11.60 -23.73 8.94
C THR A 103 11.34 -23.15 7.55
N ASP A 104 10.80 -23.94 6.62
CA ASP A 104 10.40 -23.42 5.29
C ASP A 104 9.34 -22.31 5.37
N LYS A 105 8.55 -22.28 6.46
CA LYS A 105 7.44 -21.35 6.61
C LYS A 105 7.84 -20.00 7.18
N ASN A 106 8.94 -19.91 7.93
CA ASN A 106 9.37 -18.68 8.58
C ASN A 106 10.51 -17.94 7.86
N GLN A 107 10.63 -18.13 6.54
CA GLN A 107 11.58 -17.39 5.68
C GLN A 107 11.60 -15.88 5.97
N PRO A 108 10.45 -15.18 6.11
CA PRO A 108 10.47 -13.74 6.40
C PRO A 108 11.11 -13.37 7.75
N ALA A 109 10.98 -14.22 8.79
CA ALA A 109 11.70 -14.01 10.04
C ALA A 109 13.21 -14.23 9.87
N ARG A 110 13.60 -15.22 9.07
CA ARG A 110 15.01 -15.54 8.79
C ARG A 110 15.71 -14.40 8.06
N ASP A 111 15.13 -13.92 6.96
CA ASP A 111 15.69 -12.83 6.15
C ASP A 111 15.86 -11.56 6.99
N PHE A 112 14.87 -11.27 7.84
CA PHE A 112 14.94 -10.14 8.75
C PHE A 112 16.06 -10.29 9.79
N ALA A 113 16.15 -11.45 10.45
CA ALA A 113 17.16 -11.71 11.46
C ALA A 113 18.58 -11.72 10.86
N GLU A 114 18.77 -12.29 9.68
CA GLU A 114 20.06 -12.32 8.99
C GLU A 114 20.51 -10.91 8.60
N ARG A 115 19.60 -10.11 8.02
CA ARG A 115 19.90 -8.73 7.61
C ARG A 115 20.19 -7.80 8.78
N THR A 116 19.44 -7.92 9.89
CA THR A 116 19.52 -6.96 11.00
C THR A 116 20.39 -7.44 12.16
N LEU A 117 20.44 -8.75 12.42
CA LEU A 117 21.12 -9.33 13.58
C LEU A 117 22.29 -10.24 13.19
N GLY A 118 22.57 -10.42 11.89
CA GLY A 118 23.54 -11.39 11.38
C GLY A 118 24.92 -11.29 12.03
N ALA A 119 25.41 -10.08 12.31
CA ALA A 119 26.69 -9.83 12.96
C ALA A 119 26.80 -10.38 14.39
N PHE A 120 25.67 -10.70 15.03
CA PHE A 120 25.57 -11.18 16.41
C PHE A 120 25.10 -12.63 16.51
N CYS A 121 25.13 -13.36 15.40
CA CYS A 121 24.78 -14.78 15.38
C CYS A 121 25.89 -15.59 16.06
N ASP A 122 25.59 -16.16 17.23
CA ASP A 122 26.52 -17.05 17.93
C ASP A 122 26.27 -18.50 17.49
N SER A 123 26.95 -18.92 16.43
CA SER A 123 26.93 -20.30 15.96
C SER A 123 27.72 -21.26 16.87
N SER A 124 28.47 -20.79 17.86
CA SER A 124 29.32 -21.63 18.71
C SER A 124 28.56 -22.30 19.87
N ARG A 125 27.41 -21.75 20.27
CA ARG A 125 26.49 -22.31 21.29
C ARG A 125 25.47 -23.31 20.75
N LEU A 126 25.58 -23.74 19.49
CA LEU A 126 24.76 -24.78 18.83
C LEU A 126 24.73 -26.15 19.52
N ARG A 127 25.51 -26.37 20.59
CA ARG A 127 25.67 -27.69 21.25
C ARG A 127 24.60 -28.06 22.28
N ALA A 128 23.56 -27.26 22.52
CA ALA A 128 22.57 -27.56 23.56
C ALA A 128 21.08 -27.46 23.15
N THR A 129 20.75 -27.06 21.92
CA THR A 129 19.35 -27.02 21.46
C THR A 129 19.22 -27.58 20.06
N ALA A 130 18.07 -28.20 19.79
CA ALA A 130 17.77 -29.06 18.65
C ALA A 130 18.28 -28.53 17.29
N GLU A 131 18.70 -29.46 16.43
CA GLU A 131 19.17 -29.25 15.06
C GLU A 131 18.38 -28.12 14.35
N GLY A 132 19.07 -27.06 13.92
CA GLY A 132 18.47 -25.97 13.13
C GLY A 132 18.08 -24.68 13.90
N THR A 133 18.53 -24.50 15.15
CA THR A 133 18.28 -23.27 15.92
C THR A 133 19.45 -22.28 15.83
N ARG A 134 19.26 -21.07 15.28
CA ARG A 134 20.23 -19.96 15.39
C ARG A 134 19.96 -19.15 16.64
N LEU A 135 20.99 -18.83 17.42
CA LEU A 135 20.88 -17.97 18.59
C LEU A 135 21.59 -16.64 18.32
N TYR A 136 20.85 -15.54 18.42
CA TYR A 136 21.41 -14.20 18.36
C TYR A 136 21.58 -13.68 19.78
N ARG A 137 22.81 -13.40 20.19
CA ARG A 137 23.13 -12.88 21.54
C ARG A 137 23.89 -11.58 21.41
N MET A 138 23.39 -10.54 22.06
CA MET A 138 23.96 -9.20 21.98
C MET A 138 23.63 -8.38 23.23
N THR A 139 24.33 -7.28 23.46
CA THR A 139 23.94 -6.29 24.49
C THR A 139 22.79 -5.42 24.00
N ALA A 140 22.11 -4.72 24.92
CA ALA A 140 21.06 -3.79 24.55
C ALA A 140 21.58 -2.65 23.64
N GLU A 141 22.83 -2.23 23.84
CA GLU A 141 23.53 -1.22 23.03
C GLU A 141 23.81 -1.74 21.62
N GLN A 142 24.31 -2.97 21.49
CA GLN A 142 24.54 -3.62 20.20
C GLN A 142 23.24 -3.78 19.40
N LEU A 143 22.15 -4.20 20.05
CA LEU A 143 20.84 -4.28 19.40
C LEU A 143 20.33 -2.89 18.98
N ALA A 144 20.52 -1.87 19.82
CA ALA A 144 20.11 -0.50 19.50
C ALA A 144 20.87 0.04 18.27
N MET A 145 22.18 -0.25 18.18
CA MET A 145 23.02 0.11 17.02
C MET A 145 22.54 -0.59 15.75
N ALA A 146 22.31 -1.90 15.81
CA ALA A 146 21.81 -2.70 14.69
C ALA A 146 20.45 -2.20 14.17
N VAL A 147 19.56 -1.81 15.09
CA VAL A 147 18.26 -1.21 14.74
C VAL A 147 18.44 0.17 14.12
N HIS A 148 19.38 0.98 14.59
CA HIS A 148 19.68 2.30 14.04
C HIS A 148 20.25 2.20 12.62
N GLU A 149 21.23 1.34 12.39
CA GLU A 149 21.80 1.06 11.06
C GLU A 149 20.73 0.54 10.10
N SER A 150 19.86 -0.36 10.57
CA SER A 150 18.73 -0.86 9.78
C SER A 150 17.63 0.18 9.49
N ARG A 151 17.63 1.34 10.18
CA ARG A 151 16.71 2.46 9.94
C ARG A 151 17.28 3.49 8.96
N GLN A 152 18.60 3.60 8.87
CA GLN A 152 19.25 4.42 7.86
C GLN A 152 19.05 3.77 6.48
N PRO A 153 18.82 4.54 5.41
CA PRO A 153 18.95 4.00 4.08
C PRO A 153 20.38 3.46 3.96
N LEU A 154 20.53 2.19 3.59
CA LEU A 154 21.82 1.56 3.36
C LEU A 154 22.61 2.49 2.43
N GLU A 155 23.70 3.06 2.93
CA GLU A 155 24.74 3.62 2.07
C GLU A 155 25.31 2.44 1.27
N ASP A 156 25.22 2.52 -0.07
CA ASP A 156 25.50 1.46 -1.05
C ASP A 156 27.00 1.07 -1.14
N GLU A 157 27.68 0.84 -0.02
CA GLU A 157 29.14 0.61 -0.02
C GLU A 157 29.59 -0.84 0.17
N VAL A 158 28.68 -1.82 0.29
CA VAL A 158 29.10 -3.22 0.60
C VAL A 158 28.71 -4.27 -0.47
N LEU A 159 28.01 -3.89 -1.54
CA LEU A 159 27.74 -4.80 -2.67
C LEU A 159 28.83 -4.77 -3.78
N LEU A 160 29.84 -3.90 -3.65
CA LEU A 160 30.93 -3.76 -4.64
C LEU A 160 32.22 -4.54 -4.31
N THR A 161 32.31 -5.23 -3.17
CA THR A 161 33.59 -5.84 -2.73
C THR A 161 33.71 -7.36 -2.93
N ASN A 162 32.63 -8.09 -3.22
CA ASN A 162 32.70 -9.55 -3.38
C ASN A 162 32.76 -10.07 -4.83
N VAL A 163 32.92 -9.19 -5.82
CA VAL A 163 33.19 -9.61 -7.22
C VAL A 163 34.69 -9.54 -7.57
N SER A 164 35.52 -8.89 -6.74
CA SER A 164 36.93 -8.63 -7.08
C SER A 164 37.96 -9.58 -6.46
N ALA A 165 37.55 -10.69 -5.81
CA ALA A 165 38.47 -11.59 -5.11
C ALA A 165 38.67 -12.99 -5.74
N ASN A 166 38.09 -13.26 -6.92
CA ASN A 166 38.28 -14.56 -7.61
C ASN A 166 38.67 -14.44 -9.10
N ALA A 167 39.30 -13.33 -9.48
CA ALA A 167 39.91 -13.17 -10.80
C ALA A 167 41.43 -13.26 -10.69
N ASN A 168 41.96 -14.47 -10.47
CA ASN A 168 43.32 -14.88 -10.86
C ASN A 168 43.55 -16.39 -10.67
N SER A 169 42.94 -17.20 -11.53
CA SER A 169 43.53 -18.47 -11.96
C SER A 169 42.85 -19.00 -13.23
N SER A 170 43.52 -18.75 -14.35
CA SER A 170 43.59 -19.56 -15.59
C SER A 170 42.50 -20.60 -15.89
N GLY A 171 41.83 -20.45 -17.04
CA GLY A 171 41.24 -21.59 -17.77
C GLY A 171 40.13 -21.23 -18.76
N SER A 172 40.47 -21.34 -20.05
CA SER A 172 39.68 -21.51 -21.28
C SER A 172 38.13 -21.60 -21.25
N GLU A 173 37.56 -21.01 -22.30
CA GLU A 173 36.42 -21.48 -23.14
C GLU A 173 34.95 -21.14 -22.82
N ASN A 174 34.40 -20.29 -23.72
CA ASN A 174 33.10 -20.32 -24.40
C ASN A 174 31.79 -20.42 -23.60
N GLY A 175 31.00 -19.35 -23.69
CA GLY A 175 29.57 -19.34 -23.42
C GLY A 175 29.05 -17.96 -22.99
N SER A 176 29.06 -16.97 -23.88
CA SER A 176 28.46 -15.67 -23.60
C SER A 176 26.93 -15.83 -23.52
N ALA A 177 26.40 -15.89 -22.29
CA ALA A 177 25.00 -15.62 -22.02
C ALA A 177 24.79 -14.12 -22.22
N ASP A 178 24.05 -13.76 -23.26
CA ASP A 178 23.60 -12.40 -23.51
C ASP A 178 22.93 -11.83 -22.25
N LEU A 179 23.56 -10.79 -21.69
CA LEU A 179 22.92 -9.92 -20.72
C LEU A 179 21.72 -9.30 -21.42
N VAL A 180 20.52 -9.62 -20.92
CA VAL A 180 19.24 -9.07 -21.38
C VAL A 180 19.34 -7.55 -21.49
N THR A 181 19.39 -7.04 -22.72
CA THR A 181 19.31 -5.62 -23.02
C THR A 181 17.89 -5.15 -22.68
N MET A 182 17.77 -4.34 -21.62
CA MET A 182 16.50 -3.71 -21.26
C MET A 182 16.04 -2.76 -22.40
N PRO A 183 14.75 -2.75 -22.75
CA PRO A 183 14.24 -1.94 -23.87
C PRO A 183 14.34 -0.44 -23.60
N GLN A 184 14.59 0.33 -24.68
CA GLN A 184 14.92 1.78 -24.71
C GLN A 184 13.87 2.75 -24.16
N ASN A 185 12.71 2.27 -23.67
CA ASN A 185 11.59 3.11 -23.25
C ASN A 185 11.48 3.31 -21.72
N TYR A 186 12.49 2.91 -20.96
CA TYR A 186 12.59 3.27 -19.55
C TYR A 186 13.18 4.68 -19.39
N TRP A 187 12.83 5.33 -18.27
CA TRP A 187 13.41 6.61 -17.91
C TRP A 187 14.94 6.48 -17.97
N PRO A 188 15.64 7.37 -18.70
CA PRO A 188 17.08 7.26 -18.88
C PRO A 188 17.74 7.09 -17.51
N TRP A 189 18.67 6.14 -17.41
CA TRP A 189 19.36 5.87 -16.15
C TRP A 189 20.00 7.13 -15.59
N GLU A 190 20.45 8.03 -16.49
CA GLU A 190 20.98 9.35 -16.18
C GLU A 190 19.94 10.27 -15.52
N LEU A 191 18.66 10.18 -15.90
CA LEU A 191 17.57 10.93 -15.26
C LEU A 191 17.31 10.39 -13.85
N CYS A 192 17.24 9.07 -13.70
CA CYS A 192 17.06 8.42 -12.40
C CYS A 192 18.24 8.74 -11.45
N GLN A 193 19.46 8.71 -11.97
CA GLN A 193 20.67 9.07 -11.24
C GLN A 193 20.64 10.53 -10.81
N ARG A 194 20.27 11.46 -11.68
CA ARG A 194 20.16 12.90 -11.34
C ARG A 194 19.03 13.20 -10.36
N ILE A 195 17.89 12.51 -10.45
CA ILE A 195 16.82 12.62 -9.43
C ILE A 195 17.37 12.15 -8.08
N ALA A 196 18.12 11.04 -8.05
CA ALA A 196 18.68 10.48 -6.82
C ALA A 196 19.84 11.30 -6.23
N THR A 197 20.65 11.97 -7.06
CA THR A 197 21.81 12.77 -6.60
C THR A 197 21.48 14.25 -6.41
N ASP A 198 20.91 14.87 -7.45
CA ASP A 198 20.74 16.32 -7.54
C ASP A 198 19.41 16.76 -6.93
N TRP A 199 18.35 15.94 -7.07
CA TRP A 199 17.00 16.22 -6.57
C TRP A 199 16.59 15.25 -5.45
N ASN A 200 17.52 14.97 -4.55
CA ASN A 200 17.39 13.99 -3.47
C ASN A 200 16.46 14.37 -2.31
N SER A 201 15.60 15.38 -2.48
CA SER A 201 14.57 15.75 -1.50
C SER A 201 13.31 16.25 -2.21
N VAL A 202 12.16 16.08 -1.56
CA VAL A 202 10.86 16.52 -2.08
C VAL A 202 10.91 18.01 -2.46
N ASP A 203 11.51 18.86 -1.63
CA ASP A 203 11.65 20.29 -1.91
C ASP A 203 12.51 20.57 -3.15
N LYS A 204 13.60 19.81 -3.38
CA LYS A 204 14.46 19.99 -4.55
C LYS A 204 13.78 19.51 -5.83
N VAL A 205 13.04 18.40 -5.78
CA VAL A 205 12.22 17.91 -6.89
C VAL A 205 11.15 18.93 -7.25
N LEU A 206 10.40 19.43 -6.26
CA LEU A 206 9.37 20.43 -6.48
C LEU A 206 9.97 21.73 -7.04
N ARG A 207 11.10 22.19 -6.51
CA ARG A 207 11.79 23.38 -7.02
C ARG A 207 12.24 23.23 -8.46
N LYS A 208 12.76 22.06 -8.84
CA LYS A 208 13.11 21.76 -10.23
C LYS A 208 11.89 21.73 -11.15
N ILE A 209 10.79 21.14 -10.71
CA ILE A 209 9.51 21.15 -11.45
C ILE A 209 9.05 22.59 -11.69
N TYR A 210 9.13 23.45 -10.67
CA TYR A 210 8.78 24.87 -10.78
C TYR A 210 9.77 25.68 -11.64
N ASP A 211 11.07 25.37 -11.61
CA ASP A 211 12.08 26.01 -12.47
C ASP A 211 11.89 25.62 -13.96
N GLU A 212 11.26 24.47 -14.22
CA GLU A 212 10.84 24.02 -15.55
C GLU A 212 9.39 24.42 -15.89
N ALA A 213 8.82 25.39 -15.17
CA ALA A 213 7.49 25.92 -15.46
C ALA A 213 7.37 26.30 -16.93
N ARG A 214 6.30 25.81 -17.56
CA ARG A 214 6.03 26.03 -18.97
C ARG A 214 5.59 27.48 -19.19
N ALA A 215 6.07 28.08 -20.28
CA ALA A 215 5.58 29.37 -20.71
C ALA A 215 4.07 29.27 -21.05
N ARG A 216 3.33 30.36 -20.82
CA ARG A 216 1.94 30.48 -21.28
C ARG A 216 1.86 30.18 -22.79
N PRO A 217 1.03 29.22 -23.23
CA PRO A 217 0.86 28.95 -24.66
C PRO A 217 0.26 30.17 -25.38
N GLU A 218 0.42 30.25 -26.69
CA GLU A 218 -0.29 31.24 -27.50
C GLU A 218 -1.78 30.93 -27.47
N LEU A 219 -2.55 31.83 -26.86
CA LEU A 219 -4.00 31.73 -26.71
C LEU A 219 -4.65 32.91 -27.43
N ASP A 220 -5.88 32.69 -27.95
CA ASP A 220 -6.71 33.74 -28.58
C ASP A 220 -7.09 34.89 -27.64
N VAL A 221 -6.83 34.72 -26.34
CA VAL A 221 -7.09 35.70 -25.29
C VAL A 221 -5.79 36.40 -24.91
N ALA A 222 -5.80 37.74 -24.87
CA ALA A 222 -4.65 38.50 -24.39
C ALA A 222 -4.37 38.24 -22.91
N TYR A 223 -3.09 38.18 -22.54
CA TYR A 223 -2.68 38.05 -21.15
C TYR A 223 -3.18 39.26 -20.33
N SER A 224 -3.85 38.98 -19.22
CA SER A 224 -4.36 39.99 -18.27
C SER A 224 -3.94 39.59 -16.86
N PRO A 225 -3.10 40.40 -16.18
CA PRO A 225 -2.58 40.05 -14.86
C PRO A 225 -3.66 40.17 -13.77
N PRO A 226 -3.53 39.42 -12.66
CA PRO A 226 -4.42 39.58 -11.51
C PRO A 226 -4.26 40.99 -10.89
N ARG A 227 -5.38 41.58 -10.47
CA ARG A 227 -5.52 42.94 -9.94
C ARG A 227 -5.96 42.93 -8.48
N THR A 228 -6.78 41.96 -8.07
CA THR A 228 -7.23 41.81 -6.68
C THR A 228 -6.43 40.74 -5.94
N GLU A 229 -6.46 40.76 -4.61
CA GLU A 229 -5.79 39.76 -3.77
C GLU A 229 -6.36 38.34 -4.00
N ILE A 230 -7.68 38.24 -4.24
CA ILE A 230 -8.33 36.96 -4.55
C ILE A 230 -7.90 36.45 -5.92
N GLU A 231 -7.89 37.34 -6.93
CA GLU A 231 -7.40 37.03 -8.27
C GLU A 231 -5.96 36.51 -8.21
N ARG A 232 -5.10 37.17 -7.42
CA ARG A 232 -3.69 36.78 -7.26
C ARG A 232 -3.56 35.39 -6.66
N GLN A 233 -4.26 35.11 -5.57
CA GLN A 233 -4.18 33.81 -4.89
C GLN A 233 -4.73 32.66 -5.75
N VAL A 234 -5.83 32.89 -6.49
CA VAL A 234 -6.38 31.88 -7.41
C VAL A 234 -5.45 31.64 -8.60
N VAL A 235 -4.84 32.70 -9.15
CA VAL A 235 -3.84 32.59 -10.23
C VAL A 235 -2.61 31.84 -9.74
N GLU A 236 -2.02 32.19 -8.60
CA GLU A 236 -0.85 31.50 -8.03
C GLU A 236 -1.13 30.01 -7.78
N LEU A 237 -2.34 29.68 -7.29
CA LEU A 237 -2.77 28.29 -7.12
C LEU A 237 -2.82 27.56 -8.47
N CYS A 238 -3.43 28.16 -9.50
CA CYS A 238 -3.50 27.57 -10.84
C CYS A 238 -2.11 27.40 -11.46
N GLN A 239 -1.21 28.38 -11.30
CA GLN A 239 0.19 28.30 -11.74
C GLN A 239 0.91 27.14 -11.07
N SER A 240 0.71 26.96 -9.76
CA SER A 240 1.36 25.90 -8.99
C SER A 240 0.92 24.50 -9.41
N VAL A 241 -0.34 24.34 -9.81
CA VAL A 241 -0.89 23.02 -10.20
C VAL A 241 -0.61 22.72 -11.66
N LEU A 242 -0.74 23.70 -12.56
CA LEU A 242 -0.57 23.50 -14.01
C LEU A 242 0.89 23.58 -14.45
N ASN A 243 1.76 24.09 -13.56
CA ASN A 243 3.15 24.41 -13.84
C ASN A 243 3.30 25.31 -15.09
N VAL A 244 2.49 26.39 -15.15
CA VAL A 244 2.49 27.37 -16.24
C VAL A 244 2.68 28.77 -15.66
N VAL A 245 3.61 29.55 -16.23
CA VAL A 245 3.87 30.93 -15.81
C VAL A 245 4.11 31.82 -17.06
N PRO A 246 3.45 32.99 -17.19
CA PRO A 246 2.39 33.52 -16.32
C PRO A 246 1.00 32.95 -16.68
N VAL A 247 0.06 32.98 -15.74
CA VAL A 247 -1.36 32.63 -15.99
C VAL A 247 -2.21 33.91 -15.91
N GLY A 248 -3.01 34.17 -16.95
CA GLY A 248 -3.91 35.31 -17.02
C GLY A 248 -5.29 35.01 -16.44
N ILE A 249 -5.98 36.03 -15.93
CA ILE A 249 -7.30 35.87 -15.31
C ILE A 249 -8.38 35.38 -16.29
N HIS A 250 -8.24 35.63 -17.59
CA HIS A 250 -9.20 35.19 -18.61
C HIS A 250 -8.80 33.87 -19.27
N ASP A 251 -7.71 33.25 -18.83
CA ASP A 251 -7.24 32.00 -19.41
C ASP A 251 -8.18 30.85 -19.04
N GLY A 252 -8.41 29.96 -20.00
CA GLY A 252 -9.17 28.75 -19.79
C GLY A 252 -8.30 27.63 -19.23
N LEU A 253 -8.78 26.90 -18.23
CA LEU A 253 -8.03 25.79 -17.63
C LEU A 253 -7.63 24.74 -18.67
N LYS A 254 -8.56 24.35 -19.56
CA LYS A 254 -8.28 23.41 -20.65
C LYS A 254 -7.28 23.96 -21.66
N SER A 255 -7.38 25.24 -21.99
CA SER A 255 -6.47 25.94 -22.91
C SER A 255 -5.04 26.04 -22.36
N LEU A 256 -4.89 26.05 -21.04
CA LEU A 256 -3.60 25.96 -20.34
C LEU A 256 -3.09 24.52 -20.18
N GLY A 257 -3.80 23.52 -20.72
CA GLY A 257 -3.41 22.11 -20.66
C GLY A 257 -3.83 21.38 -19.38
N ALA A 258 -4.88 21.85 -18.68
CA ALA A 258 -5.39 21.16 -17.50
C ALA A 258 -6.02 19.80 -17.87
N SER A 259 -5.48 18.73 -17.30
CA SER A 259 -6.11 17.40 -17.28
C SER A 259 -7.13 17.26 -16.14
N SER A 260 -7.94 16.20 -16.16
CA SER A 260 -8.93 15.93 -15.10
C SER A 260 -8.31 15.85 -13.70
N LEU A 261 -7.05 15.38 -13.57
CA LEU A 261 -6.33 15.35 -12.31
C LEU A 261 -5.98 16.78 -11.82
N HIS A 262 -5.56 17.66 -12.71
CA HIS A 262 -5.28 19.06 -12.37
C HIS A 262 -6.56 19.77 -11.90
N ILE A 263 -7.70 19.49 -12.52
CA ILE A 263 -9.00 20.05 -12.11
C ILE A 263 -9.37 19.60 -10.69
N VAL A 264 -9.18 18.31 -10.37
CA VAL A 264 -9.41 17.78 -9.00
C VAL A 264 -8.46 18.41 -7.98
N GLN A 265 -7.19 18.62 -8.33
CA GLN A 265 -6.20 19.23 -7.45
C GLN A 265 -6.47 20.72 -7.22
N ILE A 266 -6.83 21.47 -8.26
CA ILE A 266 -7.25 22.87 -8.17
C ILE A 266 -8.50 22.98 -7.30
N TYR A 267 -9.50 22.11 -7.53
CA TYR A 267 -10.71 22.03 -6.73
C TYR A 267 -10.41 21.86 -5.23
N SER A 268 -9.64 20.83 -4.89
CA SER A 268 -9.28 20.52 -3.51
C SER A 268 -8.58 21.68 -2.81
N ARG A 269 -7.64 22.34 -3.49
CA ARG A 269 -6.92 23.49 -2.93
C ARG A 269 -7.78 24.74 -2.82
N LEU A 270 -8.69 24.99 -3.76
CA LEU A 270 -9.65 26.11 -3.68
C LEU A 270 -10.61 25.94 -2.50
N GLU A 271 -11.12 24.72 -2.29
CA GLU A 271 -11.98 24.40 -1.13
C GLU A 271 -11.24 24.55 0.20
N GLN A 272 -9.98 24.12 0.28
CA GLN A 272 -9.16 24.28 1.48
C GLN A 272 -8.84 25.74 1.81
N THR A 273 -8.61 26.57 0.78
CA THR A 273 -8.11 27.95 0.96
C THR A 273 -9.24 28.96 1.11
N PHE A 274 -10.33 28.79 0.34
CA PHE A 274 -11.40 29.78 0.25
C PHE A 274 -12.74 29.31 0.80
N HIS A 275 -12.90 28.01 1.10
CA HIS A 275 -14.18 27.40 1.49
C HIS A 275 -15.33 27.82 0.56
N ALA A 276 -15.05 27.79 -0.75
CA ALA A 276 -15.85 28.46 -1.76
C ALA A 276 -17.19 27.76 -2.05
N GLY A 277 -17.44 26.56 -1.48
CA GLY A 277 -18.67 25.81 -1.67
C GLY A 277 -18.87 25.42 -3.13
N LEU A 278 -17.77 25.27 -3.86
CA LEU A 278 -17.77 24.88 -5.25
C LEU A 278 -18.15 23.40 -5.33
N SER A 279 -18.98 23.05 -6.30
CA SER A 279 -19.10 21.65 -6.71
C SER A 279 -17.97 21.33 -7.69
N ILE A 280 -17.51 20.07 -7.74
CA ILE A 280 -16.52 19.67 -8.74
C ILE A 280 -17.06 19.86 -10.16
N THR A 281 -18.38 19.71 -10.35
CA THR A 281 -19.09 19.96 -11.60
C THR A 281 -19.05 21.44 -12.00
N ASP A 282 -19.09 22.37 -11.04
CA ASP A 282 -18.87 23.80 -11.31
C ASP A 282 -17.50 24.01 -11.96
N LEU A 283 -16.43 23.35 -11.47
CA LEU A 283 -15.08 23.53 -12.01
C LEU A 283 -14.90 22.95 -13.43
N PHE A 284 -15.67 21.92 -13.79
CA PHE A 284 -15.72 21.40 -15.16
C PHE A 284 -16.55 22.28 -16.11
N ALA A 285 -17.55 22.97 -15.58
CA ALA A 285 -18.45 23.85 -16.33
C ALA A 285 -17.88 25.27 -16.52
N LEU A 286 -17.02 25.73 -15.60
CA LEU A 286 -16.41 27.05 -15.64
C LEU A 286 -15.24 27.06 -16.64
N PRO A 287 -15.36 27.80 -17.76
CA PRO A 287 -14.39 27.72 -18.83
C PRO A 287 -13.12 28.53 -18.55
N THR A 288 -13.13 29.48 -17.62
CA THR A 288 -12.05 30.44 -17.38
C THR A 288 -11.77 30.69 -15.90
N ILE A 289 -10.54 31.12 -15.60
CA ILE A 289 -10.10 31.46 -14.24
C ILE A 289 -10.95 32.60 -13.63
N ALA A 290 -11.34 33.58 -14.43
CA ALA A 290 -12.24 34.67 -14.03
C ALA A 290 -13.60 34.15 -13.53
N ALA A 291 -14.13 33.10 -14.16
CA ALA A 291 -15.39 32.50 -13.76
C ALA A 291 -15.27 31.76 -12.40
N ILE A 292 -14.09 31.19 -12.12
CA ILE A 292 -13.76 30.61 -10.81
C ILE A 292 -13.64 31.71 -9.75
N ILE A 293 -12.96 32.81 -10.07
CA ILE A 293 -12.81 33.97 -9.18
C ILE A 293 -14.17 34.58 -8.83
N ASP A 294 -15.01 34.86 -9.82
CA ASP A 294 -16.36 35.43 -9.60
C ASP A 294 -17.21 34.55 -8.69
N ARG A 295 -17.07 33.23 -8.80
CA ARG A 295 -17.77 32.28 -7.92
C ARG A 295 -17.22 32.30 -6.49
N VAL A 296 -15.90 32.37 -6.33
CA VAL A 296 -15.23 32.50 -5.01
C VAL A 296 -15.61 33.84 -4.35
N GLU A 297 -15.67 34.93 -5.11
CA GLU A 297 -16.06 36.25 -4.63
C GLU A 297 -17.54 36.29 -4.24
N LYS A 298 -18.44 35.73 -5.05
CA LYS A 298 -19.88 35.63 -4.72
C LYS A 298 -20.14 34.86 -3.44
N THR A 299 -19.42 33.78 -3.17
CA THR A 299 -19.55 33.02 -1.91
C THR A 299 -19.09 33.86 -0.71
N LYS A 300 -18.01 34.64 -0.85
CA LYS A 300 -17.53 35.56 0.20
C LYS A 300 -18.48 36.74 0.43
N SER A 301 -19.02 37.35 -0.62
CA SER A 301 -19.99 38.45 -0.49
C SER A 301 -21.33 37.99 0.09
N THR A 302 -21.78 36.77 -0.24
CA THR A 302 -23.01 36.19 0.34
C THR A 302 -22.84 35.87 1.84
N SER A 303 -21.61 35.53 2.25
CA SER A 303 -21.25 35.33 3.67
C SER A 303 -21.15 36.64 4.46
N ALA A 304 -21.05 37.79 3.78
CA ALA A 304 -21.02 39.12 4.42
C ALA A 304 -22.40 39.80 4.51
N ALA A 305 -23.34 39.47 3.60
CA ALA A 305 -24.67 40.11 3.54
C ALA A 305 -25.73 39.42 4.42
N ASN A 306 -25.59 38.13 4.69
CA ASN A 306 -26.40 37.42 5.68
C ASN A 306 -25.52 37.12 6.88
N GLY A 307 -25.69 37.88 7.96
CA GLY A 307 -25.03 37.67 9.26
C GLY A 307 -25.43 36.35 9.91
N VAL A 308 -25.03 35.24 9.30
CA VAL A 308 -25.04 33.90 9.86
C VAL A 308 -23.58 33.53 10.02
N ASP A 309 -23.15 33.38 11.27
CA ASP A 309 -21.77 33.15 11.66
C ASP A 309 -21.30 31.76 11.16
N PHE A 310 -20.56 31.72 10.05
CA PHE A 310 -19.99 30.50 9.47
C PHE A 310 -18.70 30.02 10.18
N ARG A 311 -18.33 30.58 11.35
CA ARG A 311 -17.30 30.00 12.21
C ARG A 311 -17.73 28.69 12.89
N THR A 312 -19.00 28.35 12.84
CA THR A 312 -19.42 26.97 13.13
C THR A 312 -19.25 26.12 11.88
N LYS A 313 -18.20 25.26 11.91
CA LYS A 313 -18.10 24.02 11.11
C LYS A 313 -19.50 23.43 10.91
N PRO A 314 -19.84 22.84 9.75
CA PRO A 314 -21.10 22.12 9.60
C PRO A 314 -21.18 21.16 10.77
N GLN A 315 -22.09 21.45 11.71
CA GLN A 315 -22.43 20.47 12.71
C GLN A 315 -23.11 19.38 11.91
N VAL A 316 -22.34 18.34 11.58
CA VAL A 316 -22.84 16.96 11.62
C VAL A 316 -23.77 16.99 12.82
N LYS A 317 -25.09 16.89 12.59
CA LYS A 317 -26.04 16.74 13.69
C LYS A 317 -25.42 15.63 14.53
N GLN A 318 -24.83 15.99 15.67
CA GLN A 318 -24.32 15.03 16.60
C GLN A 318 -25.59 14.37 17.07
N ARG A 319 -25.93 13.26 16.39
CA ARG A 319 -26.92 12.33 16.84
C ARG A 319 -26.41 11.96 18.23
N ASN A 320 -27.05 12.54 19.24
CA ASN A 320 -26.63 12.49 20.63
C ASN A 320 -26.21 11.08 20.99
N SER A 321 -24.91 10.77 20.90
CA SER A 321 -24.34 9.61 21.57
C SER A 321 -24.03 10.06 22.99
N ARG A 322 -25.10 10.25 23.77
CA ARG A 322 -25.06 9.78 25.15
C ARG A 322 -24.95 8.26 25.08
N SER A 323 -23.74 7.77 24.84
CA SER A 323 -23.30 6.44 25.24
C SER A 323 -21.97 6.63 25.94
N THR A 324 -22.07 6.99 27.21
CA THR A 324 -21.06 6.70 28.22
C THR A 324 -20.58 5.25 28.06
N GLY A 325 -19.33 5.06 27.65
CA GLY A 325 -18.51 3.92 28.09
C GLY A 325 -18.98 2.49 27.82
N SER A 326 -19.79 2.22 26.80
CA SER A 326 -19.92 0.85 26.29
C SER A 326 -18.82 0.58 25.26
N PRO A 327 -18.05 -0.52 25.36
CA PRO A 327 -17.17 -0.94 24.27
C PRO A 327 -18.01 -1.08 22.99
N VAL A 328 -17.44 -0.71 21.84
CA VAL A 328 -18.11 -0.84 20.54
C VAL A 328 -18.73 -2.24 20.46
N GLU A 329 -20.05 -2.27 20.41
CA GLU A 329 -20.87 -3.48 20.51
C GLU A 329 -20.76 -4.24 19.18
N GLY A 330 -19.60 -4.84 18.92
CA GLY A 330 -19.30 -5.59 17.69
C GLY A 330 -19.33 -4.75 16.40
N ILE A 331 -18.98 -5.40 15.30
CA ILE A 331 -19.23 -4.90 13.94
C ILE A 331 -20.23 -5.87 13.32
N ALA A 332 -21.39 -5.36 12.93
CA ALA A 332 -22.40 -6.17 12.25
C ALA A 332 -22.08 -6.26 10.76
N ILE A 333 -21.97 -7.49 10.25
CA ILE A 333 -21.97 -7.76 8.81
C ILE A 333 -23.44 -7.81 8.38
N ILE A 334 -23.89 -6.77 7.70
CA ILE A 334 -25.30 -6.58 7.36
C ILE A 334 -25.65 -6.96 5.91
N GLY A 335 -24.66 -7.16 5.04
CA GLY A 335 -24.85 -7.65 3.69
C GLY A 335 -23.56 -8.25 3.14
N MET A 336 -23.69 -9.19 2.22
CA MET A 336 -22.55 -9.89 1.64
C MET A 336 -22.78 -10.26 0.18
N ALA A 337 -21.74 -10.08 -0.63
CA ALA A 337 -21.69 -10.54 -2.00
C ALA A 337 -20.30 -11.07 -2.33
N GLY A 338 -20.22 -11.95 -3.31
CA GLY A 338 -18.97 -12.53 -3.75
C GLY A 338 -19.18 -13.48 -4.92
N ARG A 339 -18.13 -13.65 -5.72
CA ARG A 339 -18.06 -14.57 -6.85
C ARG A 339 -16.92 -15.56 -6.56
N PHE A 340 -17.18 -16.85 -6.78
CA PHE A 340 -16.25 -17.91 -6.40
C PHE A 340 -16.14 -18.95 -7.53
N PRO A 341 -15.07 -19.75 -7.56
CA PRO A 341 -15.01 -20.92 -8.44
C PRO A 341 -16.20 -21.84 -8.21
N GLY A 342 -16.98 -22.09 -9.26
CA GLY A 342 -18.17 -22.95 -9.21
C GLY A 342 -19.38 -22.36 -8.46
N ALA A 343 -19.36 -21.08 -8.06
CA ALA A 343 -20.51 -20.41 -7.43
C ALA A 343 -20.62 -18.95 -7.85
N ALA A 344 -21.79 -18.56 -8.35
CA ALA A 344 -22.05 -17.18 -8.73
C ALA A 344 -22.27 -16.29 -7.50
N ASN A 345 -22.66 -16.80 -6.34
CA ASN A 345 -22.97 -15.95 -5.19
C ASN A 345 -22.65 -16.65 -3.86
N VAL A 346 -22.77 -15.92 -2.75
CA VAL A 346 -22.46 -16.44 -1.41
C VAL A 346 -23.38 -17.60 -1.01
N ARG A 347 -24.63 -17.65 -1.50
CA ARG A 347 -25.58 -18.75 -1.20
C ARG A 347 -25.18 -20.03 -1.90
N GLU A 348 -24.86 -19.96 -3.19
CA GLU A 348 -24.31 -21.09 -3.96
C GLU A 348 -22.97 -21.55 -3.37
N PHE A 349 -22.12 -20.62 -2.95
CA PHE A 349 -20.85 -20.93 -2.32
C PHE A 349 -21.05 -21.72 -1.02
N TRP A 350 -22.00 -21.29 -0.17
CA TRP A 350 -22.37 -22.02 1.03
C TRP A 350 -22.91 -23.42 0.71
N SER A 351 -23.81 -23.54 -0.28
CA SER A 351 -24.32 -24.82 -0.75
C SER A 351 -23.18 -25.76 -1.17
N ASN A 352 -22.23 -25.26 -1.95
CA ASN A 352 -21.07 -26.01 -2.40
C ASN A 352 -20.21 -26.52 -1.24
N ILE A 353 -19.95 -25.66 -0.23
CA ILE A 353 -19.19 -26.07 0.97
C ILE A 353 -19.94 -27.16 1.72
N THR A 354 -21.24 -26.98 1.98
CA THR A 354 -22.03 -27.96 2.73
C THR A 354 -22.17 -29.30 2.00
N ALA A 355 -22.15 -29.29 0.67
CA ALA A 355 -22.21 -30.47 -0.18
C ALA A 355 -20.82 -31.07 -0.51
N GLY A 356 -19.73 -30.48 -0.05
CA GLY A 356 -18.36 -30.96 -0.32
C GLY A 356 -17.94 -30.86 -1.79
N VAL A 357 -18.47 -29.89 -2.53
CA VAL A 357 -18.16 -29.68 -3.96
C VAL A 357 -16.73 -29.17 -4.13
N CYS A 358 -15.94 -29.83 -4.98
CA CYS A 358 -14.61 -29.37 -5.39
C CYS A 358 -14.70 -28.58 -6.70
N SER A 359 -14.43 -27.28 -6.65
CA SER A 359 -14.46 -26.38 -7.83
C SER A 359 -13.13 -26.29 -8.59
N ILE A 360 -12.13 -27.11 -8.24
CA ILE A 360 -10.85 -27.16 -8.95
C ILE A 360 -11.04 -27.99 -10.22
N ALA A 361 -10.84 -27.36 -11.38
CA ALA A 361 -11.03 -27.98 -12.69
C ALA A 361 -9.69 -28.11 -13.44
N ASP A 362 -9.65 -29.04 -14.39
CA ASP A 362 -8.56 -29.11 -15.35
C ASP A 362 -8.60 -27.90 -16.31
N ILE A 363 -7.42 -27.38 -16.64
CA ILE A 363 -7.27 -26.37 -17.68
C ILE A 363 -7.05 -27.11 -19.01
N PRO A 364 -7.93 -26.94 -20.01
CA PRO A 364 -7.71 -27.46 -21.35
C PRO A 364 -6.40 -26.96 -21.94
N ASP A 365 -5.75 -27.74 -22.80
CA ASP A 365 -4.46 -27.34 -23.39
C ASP A 365 -4.55 -26.02 -24.18
N ALA A 366 -5.69 -25.77 -24.81
CA ALA A 366 -5.99 -24.53 -25.53
C ALA A 366 -6.03 -23.28 -24.62
N ASP A 367 -6.36 -23.46 -23.35
CA ASP A 367 -6.54 -22.36 -22.37
C ASP A 367 -5.30 -22.16 -21.48
N LEU A 368 -4.24 -22.95 -21.68
CA LEU A 368 -2.98 -22.73 -21.00
C LEU A 368 -2.34 -21.45 -21.52
N ASN A 369 -2.02 -20.53 -20.59
CA ASN A 369 -1.28 -19.31 -20.88
C ASN A 369 0.22 -19.59 -21.10
N LEU A 370 0.51 -20.46 -22.07
CA LEU A 370 1.83 -20.88 -22.50
C LEU A 370 1.89 -20.79 -24.03
N PRO A 371 3.03 -20.41 -24.64
CA PRO A 371 3.24 -20.57 -26.09
C PRO A 371 2.99 -22.02 -26.54
N GLN A 372 2.48 -22.23 -27.76
CA GLN A 372 2.18 -23.59 -28.26
C GLN A 372 3.43 -24.48 -28.33
N ASP A 373 4.58 -23.88 -28.60
CA ASP A 373 5.91 -24.51 -28.69
C ASP A 373 6.62 -24.60 -27.33
N SER A 374 5.98 -24.19 -26.23
CA SER A 374 6.62 -24.19 -24.92
C SER A 374 6.97 -25.61 -24.46
N PRO A 375 8.23 -25.91 -24.11
CA PRO A 375 8.63 -27.22 -23.60
C PRO A 375 7.95 -27.57 -22.27
N LEU A 376 7.42 -26.56 -21.55
CA LEU A 376 6.66 -26.73 -20.32
C LEU A 376 5.34 -27.46 -20.54
N ARG A 377 4.73 -27.39 -21.74
CA ARG A 377 3.46 -28.09 -22.04
C ARG A 377 3.60 -29.61 -21.90
N ASN A 378 4.76 -30.17 -22.22
CA ASN A 378 5.06 -31.60 -22.13
C ASN A 378 5.72 -32.00 -20.80
N ASN A 379 5.88 -31.07 -19.86
CA ASN A 379 6.51 -31.35 -18.57
C ASN A 379 5.57 -32.21 -17.69
N PRO A 380 6.01 -33.40 -17.22
CA PRO A 380 5.19 -34.26 -16.36
C PRO A 380 4.83 -33.62 -15.01
N ASN A 381 5.57 -32.58 -14.58
CA ASN A 381 5.30 -31.84 -13.36
C ASN A 381 4.37 -30.63 -13.56
N LEU A 382 3.86 -30.41 -14.78
CA LEU A 382 2.91 -29.32 -15.05
C LEU A 382 1.55 -29.63 -14.41
N VAL A 383 1.19 -28.89 -13.37
CA VAL A 383 -0.13 -28.99 -12.73
C VAL A 383 -1.15 -28.18 -13.53
N ARG A 384 -1.97 -28.85 -14.32
CA ARG A 384 -3.01 -28.24 -15.17
C ARG A 384 -4.33 -28.04 -14.43
N LYS A 385 -4.29 -27.46 -13.23
CA LYS A 385 -5.49 -27.25 -12.39
C LYS A 385 -5.69 -25.76 -12.11
N SER A 386 -6.93 -25.29 -12.21
CA SER A 386 -7.33 -23.93 -11.85
C SER A 386 -8.61 -23.90 -11.02
N ALA A 387 -8.75 -22.85 -10.23
CA ALA A 387 -10.00 -22.45 -9.60
C ALA A 387 -10.42 -21.11 -10.20
N SER A 388 -10.99 -21.15 -11.42
CA SER A 388 -11.36 -19.96 -12.17
C SER A 388 -12.76 -19.47 -11.80
N VAL A 389 -12.94 -18.15 -11.73
CA VAL A 389 -14.27 -17.54 -11.61
C VAL A 389 -14.91 -17.52 -12.99
N LYS A 390 -16.14 -18.02 -13.08
CA LYS A 390 -16.90 -18.02 -14.34
C LYS A 390 -17.28 -16.58 -14.71
N ASP A 391 -17.25 -16.29 -16.01
CA ASP A 391 -17.68 -14.99 -16.56
C ASP A 391 -16.89 -13.79 -15.99
N ALA A 392 -15.64 -14.00 -15.56
CA ALA A 392 -14.80 -12.94 -14.98
C ALA A 392 -14.48 -11.80 -15.98
N ASP A 393 -14.62 -12.06 -17.28
CA ASP A 393 -14.47 -11.10 -18.36
C ASP A 393 -15.73 -10.23 -18.59
N LYS A 394 -16.90 -10.65 -18.07
CA LYS A 394 -18.16 -9.94 -18.24
C LYS A 394 -18.32 -8.81 -17.23
N PHE A 395 -18.95 -7.72 -17.66
CA PHE A 395 -19.21 -6.55 -16.82
C PHE A 395 -20.31 -5.67 -17.43
N ASP A 396 -21.25 -5.20 -16.61
CA ASP A 396 -22.27 -4.23 -17.05
C ASP A 396 -21.75 -2.79 -16.98
N ALA A 397 -20.92 -2.41 -17.96
CA ALA A 397 -20.31 -1.08 -18.00
C ALA A 397 -21.36 0.06 -18.04
N LYS A 398 -22.48 -0.15 -18.73
CA LYS A 398 -23.52 0.87 -18.89
C LYS A 398 -24.19 1.18 -17.55
N PHE A 399 -24.44 0.15 -16.74
CA PHE A 399 -25.01 0.30 -15.41
C PHE A 399 -24.15 1.20 -14.51
N PHE A 400 -22.83 1.02 -14.54
CA PHE A 400 -21.89 1.83 -13.76
C PHE A 400 -21.50 3.17 -14.41
N GLY A 401 -22.10 3.53 -15.56
CA GLY A 401 -21.77 4.75 -16.28
C GLY A 401 -20.37 4.77 -16.90
N ILE A 402 -19.78 3.59 -17.14
CA ILE A 402 -18.44 3.41 -17.68
C ILE A 402 -18.52 3.18 -19.19
N PHE A 403 -17.66 3.84 -19.96
CA PHE A 403 -17.64 3.66 -21.41
C PHE A 403 -17.12 2.25 -21.78
N PRO A 404 -17.66 1.59 -22.84
CA PRO A 404 -17.22 0.25 -23.21
C PRO A 404 -15.71 0.10 -23.44
N LYS A 405 -15.07 1.12 -24.04
CA LYS A 405 -13.62 1.13 -24.25
C LYS A 405 -12.83 1.16 -22.94
N GLU A 406 -13.33 1.88 -21.95
CA GLU A 406 -12.73 1.96 -20.62
C GLU A 406 -12.90 0.64 -19.87
N ALA A 407 -14.10 0.06 -19.91
CA ALA A 407 -14.39 -1.24 -19.31
C ALA A 407 -13.48 -2.37 -19.86
N THR A 408 -13.12 -2.33 -21.14
CA THR A 408 -12.17 -3.29 -21.74
C THR A 408 -10.77 -3.18 -21.13
N LEU A 409 -10.36 -1.99 -20.67
CA LEU A 409 -9.03 -1.74 -20.09
C LEU A 409 -9.00 -2.00 -18.58
N MET A 410 -10.14 -1.96 -17.91
CA MET A 410 -10.22 -2.19 -16.47
C MET A 410 -9.82 -3.63 -16.13
N ASP A 411 -9.01 -3.84 -15.10
CA ASP A 411 -8.78 -5.17 -14.54
C ASP A 411 -10.13 -5.82 -14.14
N PRO A 412 -10.39 -7.08 -14.55
CA PRO A 412 -11.50 -7.88 -14.05
C PRO A 412 -11.73 -7.81 -12.53
N GLN A 413 -10.66 -7.69 -11.72
CA GLN A 413 -10.74 -7.50 -10.27
C GLN A 413 -11.54 -6.25 -9.89
N HIS A 414 -11.33 -5.14 -10.59
CA HIS A 414 -12.06 -3.90 -10.35
C HIS A 414 -13.52 -4.00 -10.78
N ARG A 415 -13.77 -4.64 -11.93
CA ARG A 415 -15.13 -4.85 -12.46
C ARG A 415 -15.97 -5.70 -11.50
N LEU A 416 -15.42 -6.82 -11.04
CA LEU A 416 -16.06 -7.69 -10.07
C LEU A 416 -16.22 -7.00 -8.70
N LEU A 417 -15.28 -6.14 -8.29
CA LEU A 417 -15.42 -5.38 -7.05
C LEU A 417 -16.63 -4.44 -7.11
N LEU A 418 -16.82 -3.71 -8.21
CA LEU A 418 -17.95 -2.80 -8.39
C LEU A 418 -19.29 -3.54 -8.32
N GLU A 419 -19.42 -4.65 -9.04
CA GLU A 419 -20.63 -5.49 -8.99
C GLU A 419 -20.89 -6.05 -7.59
N ASN A 420 -19.86 -6.53 -6.90
CA ASN A 420 -20.04 -7.08 -5.54
C ASN A 420 -20.34 -5.99 -4.51
N CYS A 421 -19.78 -4.79 -4.64
CA CYS A 421 -20.16 -3.67 -3.78
C CYS A 421 -21.63 -3.33 -3.93
N TRP A 422 -22.14 -3.29 -5.17
CA TRP A 422 -23.55 -3.06 -5.44
C TRP A 422 -24.43 -4.15 -4.81
N HIS A 423 -24.17 -5.42 -5.13
CA HIS A 423 -24.95 -6.54 -4.60
C HIS A 423 -24.88 -6.64 -3.06
N ALA A 424 -23.77 -6.28 -2.43
CA ALA A 424 -23.64 -6.32 -0.98
C ALA A 424 -24.52 -5.25 -0.29
N ILE A 425 -24.66 -4.07 -0.92
CA ILE A 425 -25.55 -3.02 -0.43
C ILE A 425 -27.02 -3.43 -0.63
N GLU A 426 -27.35 -4.07 -1.75
CA GLU A 426 -28.69 -4.62 -2.01
C GLU A 426 -29.04 -5.75 -1.02
N ASP A 427 -28.11 -6.67 -0.76
CA ASP A 427 -28.30 -7.75 0.23
C ASP A 427 -28.49 -7.19 1.64
N ALA A 428 -27.85 -6.05 1.95
CA ALA A 428 -28.08 -5.31 3.20
C ALA A 428 -29.43 -4.58 3.24
N GLY A 429 -30.18 -4.53 2.13
CA GLY A 429 -31.49 -3.88 2.04
C GLY A 429 -31.44 -2.35 1.96
N TYR A 430 -30.31 -1.77 1.58
CA TYR A 430 -30.16 -0.31 1.43
C TYR A 430 -30.33 0.13 -0.02
N ASN A 431 -30.94 1.29 -0.21
CA ASN A 431 -30.87 2.01 -1.48
C ASN A 431 -29.59 2.85 -1.50
N VAL A 432 -28.70 2.59 -2.46
CA VAL A 432 -27.40 3.26 -2.63
C VAL A 432 -27.56 4.78 -2.69
N ASP A 433 -28.58 5.28 -3.40
CA ASP A 433 -28.84 6.71 -3.58
C ASP A 433 -29.36 7.40 -2.30
N ALA A 434 -29.81 6.60 -1.32
CA ALA A 434 -30.41 7.10 -0.08
C ALA A 434 -29.49 6.92 1.14
N ILE A 435 -28.24 6.48 0.96
CA ILE A 435 -27.28 6.35 2.04
C ILE A 435 -26.85 7.75 2.49
N ASP A 436 -27.27 8.13 3.69
CA ASP A 436 -26.89 9.39 4.33
C ASP A 436 -25.67 9.18 5.24
N GLY A 437 -24.64 10.02 5.07
CA GLY A 437 -23.41 9.99 5.87
C GLY A 437 -22.18 9.40 5.16
N PRO A 438 -21.02 9.41 5.83
CA PRO A 438 -19.75 8.99 5.23
C PRO A 438 -19.66 7.46 5.08
N VAL A 439 -19.30 7.01 3.87
CA VAL A 439 -19.04 5.60 3.56
C VAL A 439 -17.54 5.39 3.33
N GLY A 440 -16.95 4.42 4.04
CA GLY A 440 -15.55 4.01 3.85
C GLY A 440 -15.45 2.74 3.00
N VAL A 441 -14.51 2.72 2.05
CA VAL A 441 -14.25 1.54 1.22
C VAL A 441 -12.87 0.98 1.55
N PHE A 442 -12.82 -0.31 1.85
CA PHE A 442 -11.58 -1.05 2.12
C PHE A 442 -11.53 -2.26 1.20
N ALA A 443 -10.50 -2.33 0.36
CA ALA A 443 -10.31 -3.42 -0.59
C ALA A 443 -8.88 -3.95 -0.51
N GLY A 444 -8.72 -5.27 -0.65
CA GLY A 444 -7.44 -5.92 -0.88
C GLY A 444 -7.36 -6.37 -2.32
N CYS A 445 -6.27 -6.05 -3.01
CA CYS A 445 -6.04 -6.44 -4.40
C CYS A 445 -4.70 -7.13 -4.54
N TYR A 446 -4.59 -8.00 -5.54
CA TYR A 446 -3.30 -8.48 -6.03
C TYR A 446 -2.77 -7.54 -7.11
N MET A 447 -1.54 -7.74 -7.57
CA MET A 447 -0.97 -6.96 -8.68
C MET A 447 -1.87 -7.03 -9.92
N ASP A 448 -2.14 -5.89 -10.54
CA ASP A 448 -2.86 -5.79 -11.81
C ASP A 448 -1.98 -6.36 -12.92
N THR A 449 -2.15 -7.65 -13.18
CA THR A 449 -1.48 -8.35 -14.27
C THR A 449 -2.22 -8.19 -15.59
N TYR A 450 -3.48 -7.73 -15.56
CA TYR A 450 -4.32 -7.57 -16.73
C TYR A 450 -3.82 -6.43 -17.62
N MET A 451 -3.51 -5.28 -17.02
CA MET A 451 -2.92 -4.15 -17.74
C MET A 451 -1.54 -4.51 -18.30
N LEU A 452 -0.70 -5.17 -17.51
CA LEU A 452 0.64 -5.58 -17.94
C LEU A 452 0.59 -6.59 -19.10
N ALA A 453 -0.29 -7.59 -19.03
CA ALA A 453 -0.48 -8.55 -20.11
C ALA A 453 -1.09 -7.90 -21.36
N SER A 454 -2.07 -7.00 -21.19
CA SER A 454 -2.72 -6.29 -22.31
C SER A 454 -1.76 -5.34 -23.04
N LEU A 455 -0.89 -4.65 -22.29
CA LEU A 455 0.17 -3.78 -22.82
C LEU A 455 1.27 -4.59 -23.51
N ALA A 456 1.70 -5.71 -22.91
CA ALA A 456 2.72 -6.59 -23.48
C ALA A 456 2.27 -7.25 -24.80
N LEU A 457 0.97 -7.48 -24.97
CA LEU A 457 0.39 -8.12 -26.16
C LEU A 457 -0.04 -7.13 -27.25
N SER A 458 -0.01 -5.81 -27.01
CA SER A 458 -0.50 -4.79 -27.97
C SER A 458 0.51 -3.65 -28.19
N PRO A 459 1.55 -3.83 -29.03
CA PRO A 459 2.56 -2.80 -29.32
C PRO A 459 1.98 -1.48 -29.84
N LYS A 460 0.92 -1.55 -30.64
CA LYS A 460 0.21 -0.38 -31.21
C LYS A 460 -0.44 0.52 -30.16
N TRP A 461 -0.67 0.00 -28.95
CA TRP A 461 -1.36 0.74 -27.90
C TRP A 461 -0.41 1.67 -27.13
N LEU A 462 0.83 1.22 -26.89
CA LEU A 462 1.94 2.05 -26.39
C LEU A 462 2.20 3.26 -27.31
N GLU A 463 2.11 3.05 -28.62
CA GLU A 463 2.23 4.12 -29.61
C GLU A 463 1.09 5.15 -29.53
N SER A 464 -0.11 4.75 -29.07
CA SER A 464 -1.24 5.69 -28.94
C SER A 464 -1.18 6.53 -27.66
N LEU A 465 -0.61 5.99 -26.58
CA LEU A 465 -0.35 6.72 -25.33
C LEU A 465 0.84 7.68 -25.45
N ALA A 466 1.83 7.36 -26.27
CA ALA A 466 2.95 8.25 -26.55
C ALA A 466 2.57 9.44 -27.45
N ASN A 467 1.41 9.36 -28.12
CA ASN A 467 0.90 10.37 -29.05
C ASN A 467 -0.33 11.14 -28.52
N ALA A 468 -0.66 11.01 -27.24
CA ALA A 468 -1.71 11.76 -26.53
C ALA A 468 -1.09 12.58 -25.40
#